data_AF-A0A7C9EJA9-F1
#
_entry.id   AF-A0A7C9EJA9-F1
#
_cell.length_a   1.000
_cell.length_b   1.000
_cell.length_c   1.000
_cell.angle_alpha   90.00
_cell.angle_beta   90.00
_cell.angle_gamma   90.00
#
_symmetry.space_group_name_H-M   'P 1'
#
loop_
_entity.id
_entity.type
_entity.pdbx_description
1 polymer ?
#
loop_
_entity_poly.entity_id
_entity_poly.type
_entity_poly.pdbx_seq_one_letter_code
_entity_poly.pdbx_strand_id
1 'polypeptide(L)'
;NLVLFSKSVLRQANAQAANTFSMWMGAVYLFSLIGAFISDSYLGRYLTCLIFQALLTIGLVACSLITQHFLLHPHGCGTIEQQCDPHSGFETTIFFVSIYLVALGNGAAEPALATFGADQFDEEDPEESKSKT
;
A
#
# COMPACT_ATOMS: atom_id res chain seq x y z
N ASN A 1 7.86 6.49 -5.88
CA ASN A 1 7.91 5.65 -7.10
C ASN A 1 8.61 4.34 -6.74
N LEU A 2 7.87 3.24 -6.66
CA LEU A 2 8.39 1.94 -6.21
C LEU A 2 9.45 1.36 -7.17
N VAL A 3 9.28 1.54 -8.48
CA VAL A 3 10.24 1.04 -9.50
C VAL A 3 11.60 1.72 -9.32
N LEU A 4 11.62 3.04 -9.15
CA LEU A 4 12.86 3.79 -8.92
C LEU A 4 13.52 3.36 -7.60
N PHE A 5 12.72 3.16 -6.55
CA PHE A 5 13.23 2.71 -5.26
C PHE A 5 13.87 1.32 -5.37
N SER A 6 13.20 0.35 -6.00
CA SER A 6 13.72 -0.99 -6.21
C SER A 6 15.00 -1.01 -7.06
N LYS A 7 15.11 -0.13 -8.06
CA LYS A 7 16.32 -0.04 -8.89
C LYS A 7 17.49 0.61 -8.14
N SER A 8 17.24 1.72 -7.47
CA SER A 8 18.31 2.54 -6.88
C SER A 8 18.75 2.05 -5.51
N VAL A 9 17.82 1.56 -4.69
CA VAL A 9 18.07 1.18 -3.29
C VAL A 9 18.24 -0.32 -3.14
N LEU A 10 17.32 -1.10 -3.71
CA LEU A 10 17.39 -2.58 -3.69
C LEU A 10 18.29 -3.16 -4.79
N ARG A 11 18.82 -2.31 -5.67
CA ARG A 11 19.76 -2.67 -6.76
C ARG A 11 19.23 -3.77 -7.69
N GLN A 12 17.90 -3.85 -7.84
CA GLN A 12 17.26 -4.81 -8.73
C GLN A 12 17.48 -4.46 -10.21
N ALA A 13 17.52 -5.48 -11.07
CA ALA A 13 17.49 -5.27 -12.52
C ALA A 13 16.14 -4.65 -12.95
N ASN A 14 16.14 -3.90 -14.05
CA ASN A 14 14.93 -3.23 -14.55
C ASN A 14 13.73 -4.18 -14.70
N ALA A 15 13.96 -5.38 -15.24
CA ALA A 15 12.92 -6.40 -15.40
C ALA A 15 12.36 -6.89 -14.05
N GLN A 16 13.22 -7.05 -13.04
CA GLN A 16 12.80 -7.47 -11.69
C GLN A 16 12.03 -6.37 -10.96
N ALA A 17 12.48 -5.11 -11.08
CA ALA A 17 11.80 -3.96 -10.49
C ALA A 17 10.41 -3.75 -11.11
N ALA A 18 10.31 -3.90 -12.43
CA ALA A 18 9.03 -3.85 -13.14
C ALA A 18 8.10 -4.99 -12.70
N ASN A 19 8.62 -6.22 -12.60
CA ASN A 19 7.82 -7.37 -12.13
C ASN A 19 7.32 -7.16 -10.69
N THR A 20 8.18 -6.65 -9.80
CA THR A 20 7.80 -6.33 -8.42
C THR A 20 6.65 -5.32 -8.36
N PHE A 21 6.74 -4.26 -9.18
CA PHE A 21 5.67 -3.27 -9.28
C PHE A 21 4.37 -3.88 -9.83
N SER A 22 4.45 -4.68 -10.88
CA SER A 22 3.29 -5.36 -11.45
C SER A 22 2.62 -6.31 -10.47
N MET A 23 3.39 -7.08 -9.70
CA MET A 23 2.86 -7.95 -8.65
C MET A 23 2.19 -7.16 -7.53
N TRP A 24 2.82 -6.06 -7.11
CA TRP A 24 2.26 -5.17 -6.08
C TRP A 24 0.93 -4.57 -6.54
N MET A 25 0.87 -4.04 -7.78
CA MET A 25 -0.37 -3.54 -8.39
C MET A 25 -1.44 -4.63 -8.50
N GLY A 26 -1.06 -5.84 -8.92
CA GLY A 26 -1.98 -6.98 -8.99
C GLY A 26 -2.58 -7.32 -7.62
N ALA A 27 -1.77 -7.26 -6.56
CA ALA A 27 -2.25 -7.48 -5.19
C ALA A 27 -3.22 -6.39 -4.74
N VAL A 28 -2.95 -5.11 -5.06
CA VAL A 28 -3.89 -3.99 -4.78
C VAL A 28 -5.27 -4.26 -5.39
N TYR A 29 -5.32 -4.66 -6.67
CA TYR A 29 -6.60 -4.95 -7.33
C TYR A 29 -7.32 -6.18 -6.75
N LEU A 30 -6.57 -7.24 -6.42
CA LEU A 30 -7.14 -8.41 -5.76
C LEU A 30 -7.75 -8.03 -4.40
N PHE A 31 -7.01 -7.26 -3.59
CA PHE A 31 -7.47 -6.81 -2.29
C PHE A 31 -8.66 -5.84 -2.38
N SER A 32 -8.76 -5.06 -3.46
CA SER A 32 -9.95 -4.24 -3.72
C SER A 32 -11.21 -5.09 -3.87
N LEU A 33 -11.15 -6.15 -4.67
CA LEU A 33 -12.28 -7.09 -4.83
C LEU A 33 -12.65 -7.74 -3.49
N ILE A 34 -11.65 -8.19 -2.73
CA ILE A 34 -11.85 -8.83 -1.42
C ILE A 34 -12.44 -7.82 -0.41
N GLY A 35 -11.92 -6.60 -0.38
CA GLY A 35 -12.37 -5.53 0.51
C GLY A 35 -13.82 -5.13 0.25
N ALA A 36 -14.19 -4.99 -1.02
CA ALA A 36 -15.59 -4.74 -1.43
C ALA A 36 -16.51 -5.86 -0.93
N PHE A 37 -16.15 -7.13 -1.16
CA PHE A 37 -16.94 -8.27 -0.71
C PHE A 37 -17.12 -8.31 0.81
N ILE A 38 -16.04 -8.04 1.56
CA ILE A 38 -16.07 -7.99 3.03
C ILE A 38 -16.97 -6.85 3.54
N SER A 39 -16.86 -5.67 2.91
CA SER A 39 -17.68 -4.49 3.23
C SER A 39 -19.17 -4.78 3.10
N ASP A 40 -19.57 -5.38 1.98
CA ASP A 40 -20.98 -5.59 1.67
C ASP A 40 -21.58 -6.80 2.39
N SER A 41 -20.78 -7.82 2.71
CA SER A 41 -21.29 -9.10 3.24
C SER A 41 -21.20 -9.25 4.76
N TYR A 42 -20.22 -8.63 5.42
CA TYR A 42 -19.91 -8.96 6.82
C TYR A 42 -19.76 -7.76 7.76
N LEU A 43 -18.88 -6.81 7.41
CA LEU A 43 -18.44 -5.77 8.35
C LEU A 43 -19.23 -4.46 8.23
N GLY A 44 -19.90 -4.24 7.09
CA GLY A 44 -20.51 -2.96 6.75
C GLY A 44 -19.47 -1.94 6.27
N ARG A 45 -19.95 -0.91 5.54
CA ARG A 45 -19.10 0.07 4.85
C ARG A 45 -18.22 0.88 5.80
N TYR A 46 -18.79 1.41 6.89
CA TYR A 46 -18.06 2.25 7.85
C TYR A 46 -16.90 1.53 8.56
N LEU A 47 -17.15 0.35 9.16
CA LEU A 47 -16.11 -0.39 9.87
C LEU A 47 -15.03 -0.90 8.92
N THR A 48 -15.42 -1.30 7.71
CA THR A 48 -14.46 -1.74 6.69
C THR A 48 -13.50 -0.63 6.31
N CYS A 49 -14.01 0.58 6.07
CA CYS A 49 -13.18 1.76 5.83
C CYS A 49 -12.20 2.03 6.98
N LEU A 50 -12.68 2.02 8.23
CA LEU A 50 -11.83 2.29 9.40
C LEU A 50 -10.72 1.25 9.57
N ILE A 51 -11.05 -0.04 9.46
CA ILE A 51 -10.07 -1.13 9.64
C ILE A 51 -9.00 -1.06 8.54
N PHE A 52 -9.40 -0.94 7.27
CA PHE A 52 -8.43 -0.92 6.18
C PHE A 52 -7.61 0.38 6.14
N GLN A 53 -8.16 1.52 6.56
CA GLN A 53 -7.39 2.75 6.78
C GLN A 53 -6.37 2.61 7.92
N ALA A 54 -6.74 1.95 9.02
CA ALA A 54 -5.79 1.64 10.09
C ALA A 54 -4.65 0.72 9.58
N LEU A 55 -4.97 -0.30 8.78
CA LEU A 55 -3.95 -1.17 8.18
C LEU A 55 -3.04 -0.40 7.20
N LEU A 56 -3.60 0.50 6.39
CA LEU A 56 -2.85 1.35 5.47
C LEU A 56 -1.86 2.24 6.24
N THR A 57 -2.31 2.91 7.28
CA THR A 57 -1.46 3.80 8.09
C THR A 57 -0.35 3.02 8.78
N ILE A 58 -0.63 1.85 9.34
CA ILE A 58 0.39 0.96 9.92
C ILE A 58 1.41 0.55 8.85
N GLY A 59 0.96 0.15 7.66
CA GLY A 59 1.84 -0.22 6.55
C GLY A 59 2.75 0.92 6.10
N LEU A 60 2.22 2.14 5.99
CA LEU A 60 2.99 3.32 5.61
C LEU A 60 4.03 3.69 6.68
N VAL A 61 3.65 3.66 7.96
CA VAL A 61 4.57 3.93 9.07
C VAL A 61 5.69 2.88 9.10
N ALA A 62 5.35 1.59 9.01
CA ALA A 62 6.34 0.52 8.97
C ALA A 62 7.29 0.67 7.77
N CYS A 63 6.75 0.89 6.56
CA CYS A 63 7.54 1.08 5.35
C CYS A 63 8.49 2.28 5.46
N SER A 64 8.02 3.39 6.03
CA SER A 64 8.81 4.60 6.25
C SER A 64 9.97 4.34 7.22
N LEU A 65 9.68 3.75 8.38
CA LEU A 65 10.69 3.43 9.40
C LEU A 65 11.74 2.45 8.88
N ILE A 66 11.31 1.37 8.22
CA ILE A 66 12.23 0.35 7.65
C ILE A 66 13.13 0.99 6.60
N THR A 67 12.54 1.81 5.72
CA THR A 67 13.28 2.48 4.65
C THR A 67 14.33 3.44 5.20
N GLN A 68 13.96 4.25 6.19
CA GLN A 68 14.85 5.25 6.79
C GLN A 68 15.99 4.63 7.59
N HIS A 69 15.69 3.61 8.40
CA HIS A 69 16.67 3.03 9.32
C HIS A 69 17.58 1.99 8.67
N PHE A 70 17.07 1.18 7.74
CA PHE A 70 17.83 0.04 7.21
C PHE A 70 18.22 0.22 5.74
N LEU A 71 17.30 0.65 4.87
CA LEU A 71 17.54 0.62 3.42
C LEU A 71 18.27 1.86 2.88
N LEU A 72 18.05 3.04 3.47
CA LEU A 72 18.67 4.30 2.99
C LEU A 72 20.08 4.54 3.56
N HIS A 73 20.38 4.01 4.74
CA HIS A 73 21.70 4.10 5.36
C HIS A 73 22.28 2.70 5.58
N PRO A 74 22.68 1.98 4.51
CA PRO A 74 23.30 0.68 4.67
C PRO A 74 24.61 0.81 5.45
N HIS A 75 24.83 -0.10 6.39
CA HIS A 75 26.09 -0.20 7.09
C HIS A 75 27.25 -0.45 6.10
N GLY A 76 28.40 0.19 6.33
CA GLY A 76 29.61 -0.02 5.51
C GLY A 76 29.71 0.81 4.22
N CYS A 77 28.79 1.75 3.96
CA CYS A 77 28.88 2.62 2.80
C CYS A 77 29.59 3.96 3.11
N GLY A 78 30.63 4.32 2.33
CA GLY A 78 31.37 5.58 2.54
C GLY A 78 32.87 5.55 2.20
N THR A 79 33.44 4.39 1.89
CA THR A 79 34.85 4.25 1.48
C THR A 79 34.96 4.30 -0.04
N ILE A 80 35.89 5.13 -0.57
CA ILE A 80 36.01 5.52 -2.00
C ILE A 80 36.16 4.32 -2.98
N GLU A 81 36.44 3.11 -2.48
CA GLU A 81 36.62 1.90 -3.30
C GLU A 81 35.64 0.75 -3.00
N GLN A 82 34.67 0.91 -2.09
CA GLN A 82 33.83 -0.21 -1.65
C GLN A 82 32.34 0.01 -1.98
N GLN A 83 31.78 -0.93 -2.75
CA GLN A 83 30.34 -1.01 -2.96
C GLN A 83 29.66 -1.31 -1.62
N CYS A 84 28.54 -0.61 -1.30
CA CYS A 84 27.83 -0.87 -0.05
C CYS A 84 27.49 -2.37 0.07
N ASP A 85 27.55 -2.90 1.30
CA ASP A 85 27.15 -4.27 1.58
C ASP A 85 25.70 -4.53 1.16
N PRO A 86 25.37 -5.75 0.72
CA PRO A 86 24.00 -6.09 0.38
C PRO A 86 23.09 -6.01 1.62
N HIS A 87 21.87 -5.52 1.43
CA HIS A 87 20.84 -5.50 2.48
C HIS A 87 20.61 -6.89 3.04
N SER A 88 20.37 -6.98 4.35
CA SER A 88 20.05 -8.27 4.97
C SER A 88 18.75 -8.81 4.38
N GLY A 89 18.68 -10.13 4.23
CA GLY A 89 17.45 -10.80 3.78
C GLY A 89 16.26 -10.44 4.66
N PHE A 90 16.49 -10.28 5.97
CA PHE A 90 15.47 -9.89 6.93
C PHE A 90 14.90 -8.48 6.68
N GLU A 91 15.77 -7.49 6.44
CA GLU A 91 15.40 -6.09 6.15
C GLU A 91 14.59 -5.99 4.85
N THR A 92 14.99 -6.79 3.86
CA THR A 92 14.29 -6.87 2.58
C THR A 92 12.92 -7.53 2.74
N THR A 93 12.81 -8.61 3.50
CA THR A 93 11.53 -9.29 3.76
C THR A 93 10.55 -8.38 4.51
N ILE A 94 11.00 -7.71 5.57
CA ILE A 94 10.11 -6.83 6.35
C ILE A 94 9.65 -5.62 5.53
N PHE A 95 10.52 -5.09 4.64
CA PHE A 95 10.12 -4.10 3.65
C PHE A 95 9.01 -4.65 2.72
N PHE A 96 9.18 -5.85 2.18
CA PHE A 96 8.15 -6.46 1.33
C PHE A 96 6.82 -6.65 2.07
N VAL A 97 6.86 -7.13 3.31
CA VAL A 97 5.65 -7.26 4.16
C VAL A 97 4.97 -5.90 4.33
N SER A 98 5.74 -4.84 4.58
CA SER A 98 5.18 -3.49 4.75
C SER A 98 4.49 -2.97 3.49
N ILE A 99 5.08 -3.15 2.30
CA ILE A 99 4.45 -2.67 1.05
C ILE A 99 3.22 -3.50 0.67
N TYR A 100 3.16 -4.79 1.02
CA TYR A 100 1.96 -5.62 0.82
C TYR A 100 0.86 -5.27 1.84
N LEU A 101 1.22 -4.84 3.05
CA LEU A 101 0.26 -4.30 4.01
C LEU A 101 -0.35 -2.98 3.51
N VAL A 102 0.47 -2.11 2.90
CA VAL A 102 0.00 -0.91 2.19
C VAL A 102 -0.93 -1.30 1.03
N ALA A 103 -0.58 -2.32 0.25
CA ALA A 103 -1.44 -2.79 -0.83
C ALA A 103 -2.81 -3.26 -0.33
N LEU A 104 -2.84 -4.00 0.78
CA LEU A 104 -4.06 -4.45 1.44
C LEU A 104 -4.91 -3.28 1.91
N GLY A 105 -4.33 -2.37 2.70
CA GLY A 105 -5.07 -1.24 3.26
C GLY A 105 -5.58 -0.27 2.18
N ASN A 106 -4.78 0.00 1.15
CA ASN A 106 -5.18 0.89 0.07
C ASN A 106 -6.25 0.24 -0.83
N GLY A 107 -5.97 -0.95 -1.35
CA GLY A 107 -6.88 -1.64 -2.26
C GLY A 107 -8.24 -1.91 -1.63
N ALA A 108 -8.27 -2.45 -0.41
CA ALA A 108 -9.52 -2.86 0.23
C ALA A 108 -10.38 -1.70 0.76
N ALA A 109 -9.77 -0.54 1.08
CA ALA A 109 -10.52 0.63 1.55
C ALA A 109 -11.22 1.38 0.41
N GLU A 110 -10.63 1.42 -0.78
CA GLU A 110 -11.09 2.25 -1.90
C GLU A 110 -12.58 2.05 -2.30
N PRO A 111 -13.07 0.82 -2.52
CA PRO A 111 -14.47 0.61 -2.92
C PRO A 111 -15.47 0.90 -1.79
N ALA A 112 -15.11 0.56 -0.55
CA ALA A 112 -15.94 0.84 0.62
C ALA A 112 -16.02 2.36 0.88
N LEU A 113 -14.93 3.11 0.63
CA LEU A 113 -14.90 4.55 0.80
C LEU A 113 -15.78 5.27 -0.23
N ALA A 114 -15.73 4.85 -1.49
CA ALA A 114 -16.56 5.43 -2.55
C ALA A 114 -18.06 5.23 -2.27
N THR A 115 -18.44 4.01 -1.88
CA THR A 115 -19.84 3.69 -1.55
C THR A 115 -20.30 4.39 -0.27
N PHE A 116 -19.46 4.43 0.77
CA PHE A 116 -19.75 5.19 1.98
C PHE A 116 -19.92 6.69 1.70
N GLY A 117 -19.10 7.27 0.82
CA GLY A 117 -19.24 8.66 0.41
C GLY A 117 -20.57 8.93 -0.30
N ALA A 118 -21.02 8.01 -1.16
CA ALA A 118 -22.31 8.11 -1.84
C ALA A 118 -23.50 7.99 -0.86
N ASP A 119 -23.34 7.23 0.23
CA ASP A 119 -24.38 7.08 1.27
C ASP A 119 -24.60 8.34 2.11
N GLN A 120 -23.73 9.35 2.00
CA GLN A 120 -23.87 10.60 2.74
C GLN A 120 -24.91 11.57 2.15
N PHE A 121 -25.44 11.30 0.95
CA PHE A 121 -26.46 12.12 0.30
C PHE A 121 -27.85 11.50 0.50
N ASP A 122 -28.79 12.28 1.04
CA ASP A 122 -30.17 11.85 1.23
C ASP A 122 -30.90 11.78 -0.11
N GLU A 123 -31.65 10.69 -0.33
CA GLU A 123 -32.46 10.51 -1.54
C GLU A 123 -33.78 11.26 -1.48
N GLU A 124 -34.25 11.57 -0.26
CA GLU A 124 -35.52 12.27 -0.05
C GLU A 124 -35.38 13.79 -0.24
N ASP A 125 -34.15 14.32 -0.25
CA ASP A 125 -33.88 15.72 -0.56
C ASP A 125 -33.67 15.93 -2.09
N PRO A 126 -34.52 16.73 -2.76
CA PRO A 126 -34.43 16.96 -4.20
C PRO A 126 -33.17 17.72 -4.66
N GLU A 127 -32.46 18.42 -3.78
CA GLU A 127 -31.16 19.03 -4.07
C GLU A 127 -30.00 18.04 -3.87
N GLU A 128 -30.04 17.21 -2.82
CA GLU A 128 -28.99 16.22 -2.55
C GLU A 128 -29.04 15.04 -3.51
N SER A 129 -30.24 14.58 -3.92
CA SER A 129 -30.39 13.45 -4.84
C SER A 129 -29.72 13.68 -6.21
N LYS A 130 -29.63 14.94 -6.67
CA LYS A 130 -28.93 15.30 -7.91
C LYS A 130 -27.41 15.09 -7.82
N SER A 131 -26.86 15.06 -6.60
CA SER A 131 -25.42 14.96 -6.33
C SER A 131 -24.93 13.51 -6.19
N LYS A 132 -25.82 12.53 -6.33
CA LYS A 132 -25.54 11.09 -6.17
C LYS A 132 -25.01 10.40 -7.44
N THR A 133 -24.73 11.16 -8.51
CA THR A 133 -24.26 10.68 -9.83
C THR A 133 -22.84 11.14 -10.10
#